data_AF-A0A2N1N264-F1
#
_entry.id   AF-A0A2N1N264-F1
#
_cell.length_a   1.000
_cell.length_b   1.000
_cell.length_c   1.000
_cell.angle_alpha   90.00
_cell.angle_beta   90.00
_cell.angle_gamma   90.00
#
_symmetry.space_group_name_H-M   'P 1'
#
loop_
_entity.id
_entity.type
_entity.pdbx_description
1 polymer ?
#
loop_
_entity_poly.entity_id
_entity_poly.type
_entity_poly.pdbx_seq_one_letter_code
_entity_poly.pdbx_strand_id
1 'polypeptide(L)'
;MEMKNHDSADHDIKDHEKIDDVEESESTEEVNKDVARKNTNRIHKTISEEGKKIILDYMKEWIKGGRKPSNPFKILAKNLKDSCDYDYNSKAICDYYWNKLDPQLDHSPYSPEEKNYICEWASKFQENDNIQWKKLQPKVQTKFGKSRSRNSLKNVWNSNKRRTERLAKEVKRNDQLAFPINESGTYTKQEKLELRYLLNDEDENDKNVDMDLN
;
A
#
# COMPACT_ATOMS: atom_id res chain seq x y z
N MET A 1 -48.94 -78.51 21.29
CA MET A 1 -48.81 -77.10 21.69
C MET A 1 -47.33 -76.75 21.65
N GLU A 2 -46.97 -75.80 20.78
CA GLU A 2 -45.93 -74.74 20.95
C GLU A 2 -44.54 -75.10 21.52
N MET A 3 -43.36 -74.69 21.01
CA MET A 3 -42.81 -73.79 19.97
C MET A 3 -41.37 -74.32 19.66
N LYS A 4 -40.84 -74.40 18.42
CA LYS A 4 -40.10 -73.37 17.63
C LYS A 4 -39.01 -72.63 18.46
N ASN A 5 -37.71 -72.55 18.13
CA ASN A 5 -36.99 -72.56 16.84
C ASN A 5 -35.51 -72.99 16.99
N HIS A 6 -34.93 -73.44 15.88
CA HIS A 6 -33.50 -73.64 15.59
C HIS A 6 -32.72 -72.32 15.49
N ASP A 7 -31.42 -72.36 15.81
CA ASP A 7 -30.39 -71.81 14.92
C ASP A 7 -29.06 -72.55 15.11
N SER A 8 -28.42 -72.87 13.99
CA SER A 8 -27.30 -73.82 13.87
C SER A 8 -26.03 -73.13 13.38
N ALA A 9 -24.92 -73.56 13.98
CA ALA A 9 -23.60 -73.82 13.39
C ALA A 9 -22.90 -72.73 12.54
N ASP A 10 -21.78 -72.23 13.07
CA ASP A 10 -20.63 -71.81 12.27
C ASP A 10 -19.65 -72.98 12.19
N HIS A 11 -19.34 -73.39 10.95
CA HIS A 11 -18.31 -74.35 10.61
C HIS A 11 -17.10 -73.62 10.02
N ASP A 12 -15.94 -74.11 10.44
CA ASP A 12 -14.59 -73.98 9.91
C ASP A 12 -14.42 -73.64 8.40
N ILE A 13 -13.21 -73.16 8.09
CA ILE A 13 -12.26 -73.65 7.06
C ILE A 13 -11.58 -72.49 6.30
N LYS A 14 -10.31 -72.31 6.67
CA LYS A 14 -9.07 -72.27 5.86
C LYS A 14 -8.96 -71.47 4.56
N ASP A 15 -7.74 -70.91 4.47
CA ASP A 15 -6.84 -70.76 3.31
C ASP A 15 -7.36 -69.96 2.11
N HIS A 16 -6.56 -68.99 1.67
CA HIS A 16 -6.07 -68.94 0.29
C HIS A 16 -5.05 -67.80 0.12
N GLU A 17 -3.85 -68.17 -0.34
CA GLU A 17 -2.91 -67.26 -1.01
C GLU A 17 -3.59 -66.53 -2.18
N LYS A 18 -3.32 -65.23 -2.30
CA LYS A 18 -3.35 -64.54 -3.60
C LYS A 18 -2.38 -63.35 -3.57
N ILE A 19 -1.35 -63.48 -4.40
CA ILE A 19 -0.52 -62.40 -4.93
C ILE A 19 -1.40 -61.63 -5.92
N ASP A 20 -1.43 -60.30 -5.83
CA ASP A 20 -1.69 -59.38 -6.95
C ASP A 20 -1.08 -58.01 -6.61
N ASP A 21 -0.46 -57.42 -7.62
CA ASP A 21 0.35 -56.19 -7.67
C ASP A 21 -0.32 -54.94 -7.06
N VAL A 22 0.46 -53.96 -6.55
CA VAL A 22 0.14 -52.52 -6.60
C VAL A 22 1.30 -51.62 -6.09
N GLU A 23 1.75 -50.76 -7.00
CA GLU A 23 2.24 -49.38 -6.86
C GLU A 23 3.55 -49.02 -6.13
N GLU A 24 4.55 -48.71 -6.96
CA GLU A 24 5.03 -47.33 -7.19
C GLU A 24 4.79 -46.34 -6.03
N SER A 25 5.85 -46.07 -5.26
CA SER A 25 5.94 -44.82 -4.49
C SER A 25 7.33 -44.23 -4.66
N GLU A 26 7.46 -43.40 -5.69
CA GLU A 26 8.49 -42.37 -5.76
C GLU A 26 8.42 -41.52 -4.49
N SER A 27 9.50 -41.58 -3.71
CA SER A 27 9.77 -40.67 -2.61
C SER A 27 9.94 -39.25 -3.16
N THR A 28 8.87 -38.48 -3.19
CA THR A 28 8.97 -37.03 -3.34
C THR A 28 9.34 -36.45 -1.99
N GLU A 29 10.61 -36.07 -1.84
CA GLU A 29 11.07 -35.20 -0.76
C GLU A 29 10.24 -33.91 -0.83
N GLU A 30 9.33 -33.75 0.13
CA GLU A 30 8.63 -32.51 0.39
C GLU A 30 9.66 -31.44 0.75
N VAL A 31 10.07 -30.68 -0.27
CA VAL A 31 10.78 -29.42 -0.09
C VAL A 31 9.79 -28.47 0.60
N ASN A 32 9.98 -28.32 1.91
CA ASN A 32 9.33 -27.33 2.76
C ASN A 32 9.33 -25.95 2.10
N LYS A 33 8.23 -25.62 1.39
CA LYS A 33 7.97 -24.28 0.83
C LYS A 33 7.38 -23.36 1.90
N ASP A 34 8.00 -23.32 3.08
CA ASP A 34 7.81 -22.21 4.02
C ASP A 34 8.72 -21.05 3.64
N VAL A 35 8.57 -20.58 2.40
CA VAL A 35 9.10 -19.27 2.01
C VAL A 35 8.19 -18.26 2.66
N ALA A 36 8.65 -17.76 3.82
CA ALA A 36 8.21 -16.56 4.49
C ALA A 36 7.38 -15.67 3.58
N ARG A 37 6.09 -15.53 3.88
CA ARG A 37 5.10 -14.72 3.16
C ARG A 37 5.69 -13.33 2.88
N LYS A 38 6.39 -13.17 1.75
CA LYS A 38 7.10 -11.95 1.37
C LYS A 38 6.05 -10.85 1.41
N ASN A 39 6.33 -9.81 2.20
CA ASN A 39 5.38 -8.75 2.48
C ASN A 39 4.85 -8.13 1.17
N THR A 40 3.66 -8.59 0.75
CA THR A 40 3.01 -8.29 -0.55
C THR A 40 2.72 -6.80 -0.74
N ASN A 41 2.89 -5.99 0.30
CA ASN A 41 2.71 -4.54 0.29
C ASN A 41 3.86 -3.78 -0.41
N ARG A 42 4.96 -4.46 -0.77
CA ARG A 42 6.12 -3.85 -1.45
C ARG A 42 6.20 -4.16 -2.94
N ILE A 43 5.07 -4.44 -3.58
CA ILE A 43 5.01 -4.70 -5.03
C ILE A 43 5.77 -3.65 -5.86
N HIS A 44 5.72 -2.37 -5.47
CA HIS A 44 6.44 -1.28 -6.12
C HIS A 44 7.97 -1.43 -6.17
N LYS A 45 8.57 -2.28 -5.33
CA LYS A 45 10.02 -2.56 -5.29
C LYS A 45 10.40 -3.87 -5.97
N THR A 46 9.47 -4.80 -6.08
CA THR A 46 9.75 -6.19 -6.47
C THR A 46 9.19 -6.57 -7.82
N ILE A 47 8.28 -5.76 -8.37
CA ILE A 47 7.71 -5.98 -9.69
C ILE A 47 8.68 -5.52 -10.79
N SER A 48 8.92 -6.37 -11.77
CA SER A 48 9.70 -6.05 -12.96
C SER A 48 8.96 -5.10 -13.90
N GLU A 49 9.67 -4.51 -14.86
CA GLU A 49 9.06 -3.66 -15.89
C GLU A 49 8.05 -4.43 -16.75
N GLU A 50 8.30 -5.72 -17.03
CA GLU A 50 7.36 -6.59 -17.74
C GLU A 50 6.07 -6.75 -16.93
N GLY A 51 6.17 -6.98 -15.62
CA GLY A 51 5.02 -7.07 -14.73
C GLY A 51 4.21 -5.77 -14.69
N LYS A 52 4.87 -4.62 -14.68
CA LYS A 52 4.19 -3.30 -14.77
C LYS A 52 3.46 -3.15 -16.11
N LYS A 53 4.08 -3.56 -17.21
CA LYS A 53 3.48 -3.52 -18.55
C LYS A 53 2.23 -4.39 -18.63
N ILE A 54 2.27 -5.60 -18.09
CA ILE A 54 1.09 -6.50 -18.01
C ILE A 54 -0.06 -5.83 -17.27
N ILE A 55 0.21 -5.18 -16.12
CA ILE A 55 -0.82 -4.46 -15.37
C ILE A 55 -1.40 -3.32 -16.20
N LEU A 56 -0.56 -2.51 -16.84
CA LEU A 56 -0.99 -1.34 -17.61
C LEU A 56 -1.82 -1.73 -18.83
N ASP A 57 -1.36 -2.70 -19.61
CA ASP A 57 -2.03 -3.13 -20.84
C ASP A 57 -3.40 -3.75 -20.52
N TYR A 58 -3.45 -4.64 -19.52
CA TYR A 58 -4.71 -5.22 -19.07
C TYR A 58 -5.69 -4.15 -18.54
N MET A 59 -5.21 -3.17 -17.77
CA MET A 59 -6.08 -2.11 -17.23
C MET A 59 -6.58 -1.17 -18.34
N LYS A 60 -5.76 -0.86 -19.35
CA LYS A 60 -6.18 -0.10 -20.54
C LYS A 60 -7.29 -0.85 -21.29
N GLU A 61 -7.13 -2.14 -21.53
CA GLU A 61 -8.16 -2.96 -22.17
C GLU A 61 -9.42 -3.08 -21.32
N TRP A 62 -9.27 -3.19 -20.00
CA TRP A 62 -10.39 -3.25 -19.06
C TRP A 62 -11.21 -1.96 -19.07
N ILE A 63 -10.55 -0.79 -19.07
CA ILE A 63 -11.21 0.52 -19.17
C ILE A 63 -11.92 0.68 -20.53
N LYS A 64 -11.29 0.23 -21.63
CA LYS A 64 -11.88 0.28 -22.98
C LYS A 64 -13.07 -0.68 -23.14
N GLY A 65 -12.99 -1.86 -22.54
CA GLY A 65 -13.96 -2.96 -22.71
C GLY A 65 -15.28 -2.81 -21.95
N GLY A 66 -15.50 -1.71 -21.22
CA GLY A 66 -16.73 -1.47 -20.46
C GLY A 66 -16.90 -2.37 -19.21
N ARG A 67 -18.12 -2.40 -18.65
CA ARG A 67 -18.41 -3.11 -17.39
C ARG A 67 -18.26 -4.62 -17.54
N LYS A 68 -17.13 -5.18 -17.09
CA LYS A 68 -16.97 -6.61 -16.82
C LYS A 68 -17.46 -6.95 -15.39
N PRO A 69 -18.10 -8.10 -15.18
CA PRO A 69 -18.61 -8.51 -13.86
C PRO A 69 -17.52 -8.89 -12.85
N SER A 70 -16.28 -9.11 -13.30
CA SER A 70 -15.18 -9.60 -12.45
C SER A 70 -14.23 -8.50 -12.00
N ASN A 71 -13.71 -8.63 -10.78
CA ASN A 71 -12.70 -7.73 -10.22
C ASN A 71 -11.39 -7.86 -11.04
N PRO A 72 -10.96 -6.79 -11.75
CA PRO A 72 -9.80 -6.85 -12.65
C PRO A 72 -8.52 -7.28 -11.92
N PHE A 73 -8.37 -6.89 -10.65
CA PHE A 73 -7.17 -7.16 -9.88
C PHE A 73 -7.03 -8.63 -9.45
N LYS A 74 -8.13 -9.37 -9.38
CA LYS A 74 -8.09 -10.83 -9.13
C LYS A 74 -7.56 -11.58 -10.35
N ILE A 75 -7.93 -11.12 -11.55
CA ILE A 75 -7.43 -11.70 -12.81
C ILE A 75 -5.96 -11.33 -12.99
N LEU A 76 -5.60 -10.07 -12.75
CA LEU A 76 -4.21 -9.62 -12.76
C LEU A 76 -3.30 -10.42 -11.83
N ALA A 77 -3.77 -10.75 -10.62
CA ALA A 77 -2.98 -11.56 -9.69
C ALA A 77 -2.66 -12.95 -10.27
N LYS A 78 -3.61 -13.59 -10.97
CA LYS A 78 -3.37 -14.86 -11.65
C LYS A 78 -2.40 -14.70 -12.81
N ASN A 79 -2.65 -13.73 -13.69
CA ASN A 79 -1.80 -13.47 -14.85
C ASN A 79 -0.34 -13.15 -14.44
N LEU A 80 -0.13 -12.41 -13.35
CA LEU A 80 1.22 -12.12 -12.85
C LEU A 80 1.91 -13.35 -12.25
N LYS A 81 1.14 -14.26 -11.65
CA LYS A 81 1.66 -15.54 -11.17
C LYS A 81 2.05 -16.45 -12.33
N ASP A 82 1.21 -16.53 -13.35
CA ASP A 82 1.44 -17.40 -14.52
C ASP A 82 2.57 -16.86 -15.41
N SER A 83 2.64 -15.55 -15.63
CA SER A 83 3.61 -14.92 -16.54
C SER A 83 4.96 -14.57 -15.91
N CYS A 84 4.98 -14.26 -14.62
CA CYS A 84 6.16 -13.66 -13.97
C CYS A 84 6.51 -14.31 -12.61
N ASP A 85 5.87 -15.43 -12.26
CA ASP A 85 6.03 -16.12 -10.97
C ASP A 85 5.86 -15.19 -9.74
N TYR A 86 5.00 -14.17 -9.88
CA TYR A 86 4.73 -13.21 -8.83
C TYR A 86 3.43 -13.54 -8.10
N ASP A 87 3.53 -14.00 -6.85
CA ASP A 87 2.36 -14.28 -6.01
C ASP A 87 1.89 -13.03 -5.23
N TYR A 88 1.49 -11.99 -5.95
CA TYR A 88 0.97 -10.76 -5.35
C TYR A 88 -0.51 -10.86 -5.00
N ASN A 89 -0.87 -10.29 -3.84
CA ASN A 89 -2.28 -10.12 -3.50
C ASN A 89 -2.96 -9.12 -4.46
N SER A 90 -4.14 -9.46 -4.97
CA SER A 90 -5.01 -8.55 -5.74
C SER A 90 -5.16 -7.16 -5.10
N LYS A 91 -5.22 -7.08 -3.76
CA LYS A 91 -5.27 -5.79 -3.05
C LYS A 91 -3.99 -4.96 -3.23
N ALA A 92 -2.83 -5.60 -3.17
CA ALA A 92 -1.55 -4.92 -3.36
C ALA A 92 -1.41 -4.37 -4.78
N ILE A 93 -1.86 -5.15 -5.78
CA ILE A 93 -1.90 -4.72 -7.18
C ILE A 93 -2.84 -3.52 -7.35
N CYS A 94 -4.04 -3.59 -6.75
CA CYS A 94 -5.00 -2.48 -6.75
C CYS A 94 -4.42 -1.20 -6.14
N ASP A 95 -3.85 -1.30 -4.93
CA ASP A 95 -3.26 -0.17 -4.23
C ASP A 95 -2.06 0.40 -5.01
N TYR A 96 -1.26 -0.46 -5.65
CA TYR A 96 -0.14 -0.02 -6.49
C TYR A 96 -0.62 0.71 -7.75
N TYR A 97 -1.61 0.16 -8.44
CA TYR A 97 -2.16 0.78 -9.64
C TYR A 97 -2.66 2.20 -9.36
N TRP A 98 -3.59 2.35 -8.40
CA TRP A 98 -4.23 3.64 -8.12
C TRP A 98 -3.32 4.68 -7.46
N ASN A 99 -2.15 4.30 -6.96
CA ASN A 99 -1.22 5.22 -6.31
C ASN A 99 0.05 5.52 -7.13
N LYS A 100 0.43 4.63 -8.06
CA LYS A 100 1.74 4.68 -8.73
C LYS A 100 1.72 4.40 -10.24
N LEU A 101 0.81 3.57 -10.76
CA LEU A 101 0.83 3.20 -12.19
C LEU A 101 -0.24 3.89 -13.02
N ASP A 102 -1.30 4.41 -12.42
CA ASP A 102 -2.38 5.06 -13.15
C ASP A 102 -1.82 6.21 -14.02
N PRO A 103 -1.90 6.12 -15.37
CA PRO A 103 -1.31 7.10 -16.27
C PRO A 103 -1.88 8.51 -16.12
N GLN A 104 -3.05 8.64 -15.51
CA GLN A 104 -3.63 9.95 -15.25
C GLN A 104 -2.96 10.65 -14.07
N LEU A 105 -2.16 9.96 -13.24
CA LEU A 105 -1.52 10.56 -12.08
C LEU A 105 -0.35 11.45 -12.47
N ASP A 106 -0.33 12.65 -11.88
CA ASP A 106 0.83 13.52 -11.94
C ASP A 106 1.77 13.21 -10.76
N HIS A 107 3.00 12.82 -11.08
CA HIS A 107 4.08 12.50 -10.15
C HIS A 107 5.07 13.66 -9.92
N SER A 108 4.86 14.81 -10.56
CA SER A 108 5.68 16.02 -10.39
C SER A 108 5.74 16.45 -8.92
N PRO A 109 6.79 17.15 -8.46
CA PRO A 109 6.81 17.70 -7.12
C PRO A 109 5.59 18.62 -6.86
N TYR A 110 5.16 18.70 -5.60
CA TYR A 110 4.11 19.63 -5.18
C TYR A 110 4.67 21.04 -5.10
N SER A 111 3.97 22.01 -5.70
CA SER A 111 4.32 23.42 -5.51
C SER A 111 3.97 23.87 -4.09
N PRO A 112 4.62 24.94 -3.56
CA PRO A 112 4.27 25.50 -2.25
C PRO A 112 2.78 25.86 -2.13
N GLU A 113 2.19 26.42 -3.19
CA GLU A 113 0.78 26.81 -3.24
C GLU A 113 -0.14 25.59 -3.20
N GLU A 114 0.24 24.50 -3.88
CA GLU A 114 -0.48 23.23 -3.87
C GLU A 114 -0.48 22.63 -2.46
N LYS A 115 0.69 22.62 -1.79
CA LYS A 115 0.82 22.14 -0.41
C LYS A 115 -0.03 22.96 0.56
N ASN A 116 0.03 24.29 0.47
CA ASN A 116 -0.74 25.19 1.33
C ASN A 116 -2.25 24.99 1.13
N TYR A 117 -2.71 24.90 -0.11
CA TYR A 117 -4.13 24.65 -0.41
C TYR A 117 -4.63 23.32 0.18
N ILE A 118 -3.84 22.25 0.05
CA ILE A 118 -4.18 20.94 0.63
C ILE A 118 -4.29 21.05 2.15
N CYS A 119 -3.35 21.73 2.80
CA CYS A 119 -3.33 21.85 4.26
C CYS A 119 -4.48 22.72 4.77
N GLU A 120 -4.73 23.88 4.17
CA GLU A 120 -5.86 24.74 4.54
C GLU A 120 -7.20 24.03 4.38
N TRP A 121 -7.37 23.30 3.27
CA TRP A 121 -8.59 22.56 3.04
C TRP A 121 -8.75 21.41 4.05
N ALA A 122 -7.68 20.65 4.27
CA ALA A 122 -7.67 19.57 5.25
C ALA A 122 -8.02 20.08 6.66
N SER A 123 -7.46 21.21 7.09
CA SER A 123 -7.79 21.84 8.38
C SER A 123 -9.25 22.30 8.46
N LYS A 124 -9.80 22.91 7.40
CA LYS A 124 -11.18 23.43 7.40
C LYS A 124 -12.25 22.34 7.38
N PHE A 125 -11.95 21.20 6.76
CA PHE A 125 -12.90 20.10 6.54
C PHE A 125 -12.51 18.83 7.31
N GLN A 126 -11.73 18.99 8.39
CA GLN A 126 -11.50 17.93 9.37
C GLN A 126 -12.69 17.88 10.33
N GLU A 127 -13.65 17.02 10.01
CA GLU A 127 -14.78 16.72 10.90
C GLU A 127 -14.46 15.42 11.64
N ASN A 128 -14.41 15.46 12.97
CA ASN A 128 -14.08 14.30 13.83
C ASN A 128 -12.80 13.55 13.39
N ASP A 129 -11.72 14.28 13.11
CA ASP A 129 -10.44 13.74 12.62
C ASP A 129 -10.48 13.00 11.27
N ASN A 130 -11.62 13.02 10.56
CA ASN A 130 -11.81 12.33 9.30
C ASN A 130 -11.86 13.30 8.11
N ILE A 131 -10.74 13.42 7.40
CA ILE A 131 -10.64 14.27 6.20
C ILE A 131 -11.22 13.53 4.99
N GLN A 132 -12.18 14.17 4.31
CA GLN A 132 -12.84 13.62 3.12
C GLN A 132 -11.99 13.76 1.85
N TRP A 133 -10.89 13.00 1.76
CA TRP A 133 -9.95 13.01 0.61
C TRP A 133 -10.60 12.81 -0.76
N LYS A 134 -11.70 12.05 -0.82
CA LYS A 134 -12.48 11.82 -2.06
C LYS A 134 -13.05 13.13 -2.63
N LYS A 135 -13.40 14.09 -1.78
CA LYS A 135 -13.91 15.41 -2.20
C LYS A 135 -12.79 16.41 -2.49
N LEU A 136 -11.63 16.26 -1.84
CA LEU A 136 -10.47 17.12 -2.06
C LEU A 136 -9.78 16.83 -3.40
N GLN A 137 -9.62 15.55 -3.75
CA GLN A 137 -8.94 15.12 -4.97
C GLN A 137 -9.41 15.86 -6.25
N PRO A 138 -10.72 15.89 -6.59
CA PRO A 138 -11.18 16.61 -7.77
C PRO A 138 -10.96 18.13 -7.65
N LYS A 139 -11.03 18.72 -6.45
CA LYS A 139 -10.81 20.17 -6.26
C LYS A 139 -9.36 20.56 -6.53
N VAL A 140 -8.40 19.76 -6.06
CA VAL A 140 -6.97 19.96 -6.36
C VAL A 140 -6.72 19.83 -7.86
N GLN A 141 -7.32 18.82 -8.49
CA GLN A 141 -7.24 18.64 -9.94
C GLN A 141 -7.84 19.82 -10.71
N THR A 142 -9.01 20.34 -10.32
CA THR A 142 -9.62 21.50 -10.97
C THR A 142 -8.81 22.78 -10.80
N LYS A 143 -8.18 22.98 -9.63
CA LYS A 143 -7.42 24.21 -9.35
C LYS A 143 -6.03 24.22 -9.98
N PHE A 144 -5.33 23.09 -9.96
CA PHE A 144 -3.92 23.01 -10.40
C PHE A 144 -3.75 22.26 -11.73
N GLY A 145 -4.81 21.66 -12.27
CA GLY A 145 -4.74 20.80 -13.46
C GLY A 145 -4.07 19.45 -13.22
N LYS A 146 -3.69 19.14 -11.97
CA LYS A 146 -2.87 17.98 -11.61
C LYS A 146 -3.67 16.91 -10.88
N SER A 147 -3.72 15.72 -11.45
CA SER A 147 -4.37 14.56 -10.86
C SER A 147 -3.46 13.90 -9.83
N ARG A 148 -3.66 14.24 -8.55
CA ARG A 148 -2.90 13.63 -7.45
C ARG A 148 -3.61 12.40 -6.90
N SER A 149 -2.85 11.39 -6.50
CA SER A 149 -3.43 10.22 -5.81
C SER A 149 -3.87 10.61 -4.38
N ARG A 150 -4.92 9.96 -3.87
CA ARG A 150 -5.42 10.24 -2.51
C ARG A 150 -4.37 10.00 -1.44
N ASN A 151 -3.53 8.97 -1.64
CA ASN A 151 -2.43 8.69 -0.72
C ASN A 151 -1.38 9.81 -0.74
N SER A 152 -1.13 10.40 -1.90
CA SER A 152 -0.21 11.53 -2.04
C SER A 152 -0.71 12.76 -1.27
N LEU A 153 -2.00 13.10 -1.38
CA LEU A 153 -2.63 14.19 -0.61
C LEU A 153 -2.53 13.96 0.91
N LYS A 154 -2.80 12.72 1.35
CA LYS A 154 -2.63 12.32 2.76
C LYS A 154 -1.20 12.51 3.24
N ASN A 155 -0.22 12.15 2.41
CA ASN A 155 1.19 12.29 2.77
C ASN A 155 1.59 13.76 2.94
N VAL A 156 1.12 14.66 2.07
CA VAL A 156 1.35 16.11 2.21
C VAL A 156 0.84 16.61 3.55
N TRP A 157 -0.41 16.29 3.89
CA TRP A 157 -1.01 16.66 5.17
C TRP A 157 -0.28 16.08 6.37
N ASN A 158 0.02 14.78 6.37
CA ASN A 158 0.72 14.13 7.47
C ASN A 158 2.13 14.69 7.67
N SER A 159 2.83 15.02 6.58
CA SER A 159 4.13 15.70 6.65
C SER A 159 4.01 17.09 7.26
N ASN A 160 3.01 17.88 6.84
CA ASN A 160 2.76 19.20 7.42
C ASN A 160 2.38 19.11 8.91
N LYS A 161 1.47 18.19 9.27
CA LYS A 161 1.06 17.95 10.66
C LYS A 161 2.27 17.63 11.56
N ARG A 162 3.14 16.71 11.13
CA ARG A 162 4.38 16.37 11.86
C ARG A 162 5.31 17.57 11.99
N ARG A 163 5.44 18.41 10.94
CA ARG A 163 6.24 19.65 11.01
C ARG A 163 5.68 20.58 12.08
N THR A 164 4.37 20.85 12.05
CA THR A 164 3.70 21.71 13.03
C THR A 164 3.83 21.18 14.46
N GLU A 165 3.70 19.87 14.68
CA GLU A 165 3.87 19.25 16.00
C GLU A 165 5.30 19.41 16.53
N ARG A 166 6.33 19.26 15.68
CA ARG A 166 7.73 19.48 16.06
C ARG A 166 7.96 20.94 16.43
N LEU A 167 7.43 21.88 15.64
CA LEU A 167 7.51 23.31 15.91
C LEU A 167 6.86 23.66 17.26
N ALA A 168 5.65 23.14 17.53
CA ALA A 168 4.95 23.38 18.79
C ALA A 168 5.71 22.83 20.00
N LYS A 169 6.38 21.67 19.87
CA LYS A 169 7.23 21.12 20.93
C LYS A 169 8.46 21.96 21.19
N GLU A 170 9.04 22.55 20.15
CA GLU A 170 10.23 23.38 20.27
C GLU A 170 9.92 24.76 20.87
N VAL A 171 8.80 25.37 20.50
CA VAL A 171 8.29 26.58 21.16
C VAL A 171 8.12 26.33 22.67
N LYS A 172 7.47 25.21 23.05
CA LYS A 172 7.30 24.84 24.46
C LYS A 172 8.62 24.63 25.20
N ARG A 173 9.65 24.06 24.56
CA ARG A 173 10.99 23.92 25.15
C ARG A 173 11.68 25.26 25.35
N ASN A 174 11.57 26.17 24.38
CA ASN A 174 12.20 27.47 24.45
C ASN A 174 11.49 28.42 25.43
N ASP A 175 10.17 28.32 25.59
CA ASP A 175 9.42 29.04 26.61
C ASP A 175 9.82 28.59 28.04
N GLN A 176 10.19 27.32 28.22
CA GLN A 176 10.70 26.78 29.50
C GLN A 176 12.18 27.08 29.74
N LEU A 177 12.97 27.30 28.68
CA LEU A 177 14.39 27.65 28.73
C LEU A 177 14.64 29.16 28.60
N ALA A 178 13.60 29.99 28.67
CA ALA A 178 13.71 31.44 28.69
C ALA A 178 14.36 31.91 30.01
N PHE A 179 15.66 31.69 30.14
CA PHE A 179 16.53 32.53 30.95
C PHE A 179 16.42 33.97 30.43
N PRO A 180 16.45 34.98 31.31
CA PRO A 180 16.30 36.37 30.91
C PRO A 180 17.53 36.79 30.10
N ILE A 181 17.43 36.74 28.77
CA ILE A 181 18.44 37.32 27.89
C ILE A 181 18.13 38.82 27.82
N ASN A 182 18.87 39.55 28.63
CA ASN A 182 18.96 41.00 28.58
C ASN A 182 19.76 41.40 27.33
N GLU A 183 19.20 41.27 26.13
CA GLU A 183 19.74 41.94 24.94
C GLU A 183 18.61 42.56 24.12
N SER A 184 18.73 43.87 23.95
CA SER A 184 17.80 44.76 23.29
C SER A 184 17.72 44.47 21.78
N GLY A 185 16.75 43.65 21.40
CA GLY A 185 16.30 43.49 20.02
C GLY A 185 14.89 42.93 20.03
N THR A 186 13.88 43.80 19.96
CA THR A 186 12.46 43.40 20.02
C THR A 186 12.01 42.81 18.69
N TYR A 187 12.39 41.56 18.41
CA TYR A 187 11.77 40.79 17.34
C TYR A 187 10.40 40.29 17.80
N THR A 188 9.38 40.67 17.06
CA THR A 188 8.01 40.21 17.21
C THR A 188 7.91 38.69 17.00
N LYS A 189 6.84 38.08 17.51
CA LYS A 189 6.59 36.64 17.36
C LYS A 189 6.52 36.21 15.88
N GLN A 190 6.10 37.10 14.99
CA GLN A 190 6.06 36.87 13.54
C GLN A 190 7.47 36.89 12.93
N GLU A 191 8.31 37.86 13.27
CA GLU A 191 9.69 37.94 12.76
C GLU A 191 10.53 36.73 13.18
N LYS A 192 10.34 36.23 14.41
CA LYS A 192 10.99 34.97 14.85
C LYS A 192 10.52 33.75 14.07
N LEU A 193 9.25 33.73 13.64
CA LEU A 193 8.69 32.65 12.84
C LEU A 193 9.19 32.71 11.39
N GLU A 194 9.31 33.90 10.82
CA GLU A 194 9.87 34.14 9.48
C GLU A 194 11.36 33.81 9.42
N LEU A 195 12.17 34.22 10.40
CA LEU A 195 13.58 33.85 10.48
C LEU A 195 13.77 32.33 10.55
N ARG A 196 12.90 31.62 11.28
CA ARG A 196 12.88 30.16 11.30
C ARG A 196 12.49 29.56 9.95
N TYR A 197 11.61 30.21 9.19
CA TYR A 197 11.23 29.76 7.86
C TYR A 197 12.41 29.87 6.89
N LEU A 198 13.13 31.00 6.92
CA LEU A 198 14.31 31.27 6.08
C LEU A 198 15.52 30.39 6.41
N LEU A 199 15.70 30.01 7.68
CA LEU A 199 16.82 29.17 8.12
C LEU A 199 16.59 27.65 7.91
N ASN A 200 15.41 27.22 7.43
CA ASN A 200 15.08 25.80 7.23
C ASN A 200 15.02 25.39 5.74
N ASP A 201 15.44 26.24 4.81
CA ASP A 201 15.37 25.94 3.37
C ASP A 201 16.64 25.27 2.79
N GLU A 202 17.68 24.98 3.59
CA GLU A 202 18.92 24.36 3.06
C GLU A 202 19.29 22.96 3.57
N ASP A 203 18.59 22.37 4.55
CA ASP A 203 18.88 20.99 4.98
C ASP A 203 17.63 20.11 4.94
N GLU A 204 17.47 19.42 3.80
CA GLU A 204 16.95 18.05 3.61
C GLU A 204 16.62 17.84 2.12
N ASN A 205 17.63 18.07 1.28
CA ASN A 205 17.73 17.45 -0.03
C ASN A 205 18.83 16.37 0.07
N ASP A 206 18.46 15.19 0.54
CA ASP A 206 19.13 13.89 0.33
C ASP A 206 18.40 12.83 1.20
N LYS A 207 17.44 12.06 0.69
CA LYS A 207 17.71 10.88 -0.14
C LYS A 207 16.44 10.48 -0.91
N ASN A 208 16.42 10.78 -2.21
CA ASN A 208 15.91 9.91 -3.27
C ASN A 208 16.48 10.44 -4.59
N VAL A 209 17.81 10.35 -4.71
CA VAL A 209 18.50 10.33 -5.99
C VAL A 209 19.08 8.92 -6.08
N ASP A 210 18.53 8.14 -6.99
CA ASP A 210 19.04 6.91 -7.61
C ASP A 210 17.89 6.42 -8.50
N MET A 211 17.99 6.31 -9.82
CA MET A 211 19.13 6.40 -10.71
C MET A 211 18.52 6.53 -12.12
N ASP A 212 18.99 7.48 -12.92
CA ASP A 212 18.81 7.40 -14.37
C ASP A 212 19.43 6.08 -14.86
N LEU A 213 18.66 5.28 -15.59
CA LEU A 213 19.20 4.28 -16.48
C LEU A 213 18.47 4.40 -17.81
N ASN A 214 19.26 4.78 -18.83
CA ASN A 214 18.92 4.71 -20.25
C ASN A 214 18.33 3.36 -20.66
#